data_AF-A0AAU9M721-F1
#
_entry.id   AF-A0AAU9M721-F1
#
_cell.length_a   1.000
_cell.length_b   1.000
_cell.length_c   1.000
_cell.angle_alpha   90.00
_cell.angle_beta   90.00
_cell.angle_gamma   90.00
#
_symmetry.space_group_name_H-M   'P 1'
#
loop_
_entity.id
_entity.type
_entity.pdbx_description
1 polymer ?
#
loop_
_entity_poly.entity_id
_entity_poly.type
_entity_poly.pdbx_seq_one_letter_code
_entity_poly.pdbx_strand_id
1 'polypeptide(L)'
;MAVNNNKWIATVASIWIQCTSGSLYTFSFYSSTIKSSQGYDQSTLDIVSVFKDFGANSGVLSGLLYSTVASPSSTITFRGRRCGGPWIVLLTGAIQCFVGYFLMWLSVTGTIPRPPLPFMCLFMLLAAHGVTFLNTANVVTAVLNFPNHSGTIVGIMKGFLGLSGAILLQLYQTVFKDEPTPYILMLSLLPFLNTLIFMCNVKSFQTNEINEKKHLNTLSLISLIIAAYLFSIIIIQQTLSLNLPTRIIISLVLLILLASPLYVTLKSHSTQNYQSLNTNQEILEEHEHEHELENEHESESIKHDKNLLQAIRTVNFWCLFFTTATGMGTGLATVNNLAQVGESLGYSSHETTTLASLWSIWNFVGRFGAGYVSDHVLYTKKWGRPVFIAITLGLMSIGHCVIASGFPGALYVVLFWWVFFMGHNGR
;
A
#
# COMPACT_ATOMS: atom_id res chain seq x y z
N MET A 1 12.52 7.10 -28.15
CA MET A 1 11.06 7.14 -27.96
C MET A 1 10.81 7.78 -26.60
N ALA A 2 10.80 9.12 -26.54
CA ALA A 2 10.57 9.84 -25.30
C ALA A 2 9.08 9.76 -24.99
N VAL A 3 8.69 8.81 -24.14
CA VAL A 3 7.33 8.80 -23.58
C VAL A 3 7.24 10.06 -22.73
N ASN A 4 6.51 11.08 -23.21
CA ASN A 4 6.37 12.36 -22.54
C ASN A 4 5.88 12.13 -21.10
N ASN A 5 6.61 12.67 -20.13
CA ASN A 5 6.27 12.62 -18.71
C ASN A 5 4.84 13.15 -18.50
N ASN A 6 3.87 12.26 -18.24
CA ASN A 6 2.48 12.59 -17.93
C ASN A 6 2.05 11.88 -16.63
N LYS A 7 0.99 12.37 -15.98
CA LYS A 7 0.41 11.84 -14.73
C LYS A 7 0.14 10.34 -14.76
N TRP A 8 -0.20 9.79 -15.93
CA TRP A 8 -0.41 8.35 -16.11
C TRP A 8 0.87 7.53 -15.91
N ILE A 9 2.01 8.02 -16.37
CA ILE A 9 3.31 7.36 -16.15
C ILE A 9 3.70 7.44 -14.67
N ALA A 10 3.50 8.60 -14.04
CA ALA A 10 3.70 8.75 -12.60
C ALA A 10 2.81 7.81 -11.78
N THR A 11 1.57 7.59 -12.25
CA THR A 11 0.62 6.67 -11.64
C THR A 11 1.08 5.22 -11.77
N VAL A 12 1.50 4.78 -12.96
CA VAL A 12 2.02 3.42 -13.17
C VAL A 12 3.31 3.18 -12.38
N ALA A 13 4.23 4.15 -12.38
CA ALA A 13 5.44 4.09 -11.56
C ALA A 13 5.11 3.95 -10.06
N SER A 14 4.13 4.71 -9.57
CA SER A 14 3.64 4.61 -8.19
C SER A 14 3.03 3.23 -7.91
N ILE A 15 2.21 2.70 -8.82
CA ILE A 15 1.63 1.35 -8.70
C ILE A 15 2.74 0.30 -8.57
N TRP A 16 3.75 0.35 -9.44
CA TRP A 16 4.85 -0.62 -9.40
C TRP A 16 5.66 -0.55 -8.12
N ILE A 17 5.92 0.65 -7.58
CA ILE A 17 6.57 0.80 -6.26
C ILE A 17 5.68 0.17 -5.17
N GLN A 18 4.37 0.45 -5.18
CA GLN A 18 3.42 -0.10 -4.20
C GLN A 18 3.37 -1.64 -4.26
N CYS A 19 3.48 -2.26 -5.44
CA CYS A 19 3.49 -3.72 -5.61
C CYS A 19 4.63 -4.44 -4.88
N THR A 20 5.67 -3.72 -4.46
CA THR A 20 6.80 -4.28 -3.69
C THR A 20 6.85 -3.76 -2.25
N SER A 21 5.94 -2.88 -1.83
CA SER A 21 6.06 -2.15 -0.57
C SER A 21 5.31 -2.79 0.63
N GLY A 22 4.65 -3.94 0.48
CA GLY A 22 3.85 -4.56 1.56
C GLY A 22 4.53 -5.71 2.28
N SER A 23 5.85 -5.61 2.47
CA SER A 23 6.65 -6.51 3.29
C SER A 23 6.16 -6.63 4.74
N LEU A 24 5.36 -5.67 5.21
CA LEU A 24 4.78 -5.66 6.55
C LEU A 24 3.58 -6.60 6.69
N TYR A 25 2.88 -6.90 5.60
CA TYR A 25 1.75 -7.84 5.59
C TYR A 25 2.20 -9.29 5.59
N THR A 26 3.48 -9.54 5.32
CA THR A 26 4.09 -10.87 5.32
C THR A 26 4.94 -11.11 6.56
N PHE A 27 4.83 -10.27 7.60
CA PHE A 27 5.56 -10.45 8.86
C PHE A 27 5.34 -11.83 9.49
N SER A 28 4.11 -12.34 9.45
CA SER A 28 3.80 -13.70 9.93
C SER A 28 4.66 -14.77 9.25
N PHE A 29 5.02 -14.60 7.97
CA PHE A 29 5.84 -15.54 7.22
C PHE A 29 7.30 -15.58 7.69
N TYR A 30 7.97 -14.42 7.81
CA TYR A 30 9.41 -14.37 8.15
C TYR A 30 9.71 -14.18 9.64
N SER A 31 8.72 -13.81 10.45
CA SER A 31 8.88 -13.65 11.90
C SER A 31 9.29 -14.94 12.60
N SER A 32 8.82 -16.10 12.11
CA SER A 32 9.25 -17.43 12.57
C SER A 32 10.76 -17.65 12.42
N THR A 33 11.34 -17.13 11.34
CA THR A 33 12.78 -17.23 11.04
C THR A 33 13.61 -16.29 11.92
N ILE A 34 13.09 -15.09 12.20
CA ILE A 34 13.71 -14.19 13.18
C ILE A 34 13.68 -14.86 14.56
N LYS A 35 12.53 -15.43 14.95
CA LYS A 35 12.36 -16.08 16.25
C LYS A 35 13.34 -17.24 16.44
N SER A 36 13.42 -18.14 15.46
CA SER A 36 14.28 -19.32 15.54
C SER A 36 15.77 -18.96 15.48
N SER A 37 16.18 -18.11 14.52
CA SER A 37 17.60 -17.71 14.36
C SER A 37 18.12 -16.90 15.55
N GLN A 38 17.29 -16.03 16.11
CA GLN A 38 17.68 -15.19 17.24
C GLN A 38 17.36 -15.84 18.59
N GLY A 39 16.85 -17.06 18.65
CA GLY A 39 16.48 -17.71 19.93
C GLY A 39 15.58 -16.83 20.80
N TYR A 40 14.57 -16.21 20.19
CA TYR A 40 13.58 -15.39 20.88
C TYR A 40 12.38 -16.24 21.34
N ASP A 41 11.80 -15.88 22.48
CA ASP A 41 10.48 -16.33 22.87
C ASP A 41 9.39 -15.51 22.15
N GLN A 42 8.13 -15.88 22.36
CA GLN A 42 7.02 -15.18 21.69
C GLN A 42 6.90 -13.73 22.15
N SER A 43 7.06 -13.47 23.44
CA SER A 43 6.97 -12.11 23.99
C SER A 43 8.03 -11.18 23.40
N THR A 44 9.26 -11.66 23.21
CA THR A 44 10.34 -10.89 22.58
C THR A 44 10.03 -10.59 21.12
N LEU A 45 9.53 -11.57 20.37
CA LEU A 45 9.12 -11.38 18.97
C LEU A 45 7.95 -10.38 18.86
N ASP A 46 7.00 -10.42 19.81
CA ASP A 46 5.88 -9.49 19.86
C ASP A 46 6.36 -8.05 20.05
N ILE A 47 7.38 -7.82 20.90
CA ILE A 47 8.01 -6.51 21.04
C ILE A 47 8.59 -6.04 19.70
N VAL A 48 9.29 -6.90 18.96
CA VAL A 48 9.79 -6.55 17.61
C VAL A 48 8.62 -6.17 16.68
N SER A 49 7.50 -6.89 16.76
CA SER A 49 6.29 -6.60 15.97
C SER A 49 5.63 -5.27 16.35
N VAL A 50 5.69 -4.86 17.62
CA VAL A 50 5.19 -3.55 18.07
C VAL A 50 6.01 -2.43 17.45
N PHE A 51 7.34 -2.57 17.41
CA PHE A 51 8.21 -1.57 16.76
C PHE A 51 8.01 -1.52 15.24
N LYS A 52 7.73 -2.65 14.60
CA LYS A 52 7.27 -2.71 13.20
C LYS A 52 6.00 -1.87 13.01
N ASP A 53 4.96 -2.12 13.81
CA ASP A 53 3.68 -1.41 13.69
C ASP A 53 3.81 0.08 14.00
N PHE A 54 4.66 0.43 14.97
CA PHE A 54 4.96 1.84 15.26
C PHE A 54 5.59 2.53 14.04
N GLY A 55 6.60 1.91 13.40
CA GLY A 55 7.21 2.44 12.18
C GLY A 55 6.23 2.55 11.02
N ALA A 56 5.35 1.55 10.86
CA ALA A 56 4.32 1.51 9.81
C ALA A 56 3.26 2.62 9.95
N ASN A 57 3.00 3.08 11.17
CA ASN A 57 1.99 4.09 11.47
C ASN A 57 2.57 5.50 11.69
N SER A 58 3.90 5.64 11.69
CA SER A 58 4.60 6.92 11.90
C SER A 58 4.73 7.75 10.60
N GLY A 59 3.59 8.11 9.99
CA GLY A 59 3.56 8.81 8.70
C GLY A 59 3.73 10.34 8.74
N VAL A 60 3.82 10.94 9.93
CA VAL A 60 3.95 12.40 10.05
C VAL A 60 5.27 12.88 9.45
N LEU A 61 6.37 12.15 9.68
CA LEU A 61 7.69 12.51 9.17
C LEU A 61 7.77 12.43 7.65
N SER A 62 7.19 11.40 7.04
CA SER A 62 7.14 11.30 5.57
C SER A 62 6.29 12.41 4.96
N GLY A 63 5.18 12.79 5.61
CA GLY A 63 4.33 13.90 5.17
C GLY A 63 5.03 15.25 5.23
N LEU A 64 5.77 15.53 6.32
CA LEU A 64 6.57 16.74 6.46
C LEU A 64 7.74 16.78 5.46
N LEU A 65 8.41 15.65 5.23
CA LEU A 65 9.46 15.60 4.21
C LEU A 65 8.86 15.84 2.83
N TYR A 66 7.70 15.24 2.51
CA TYR A 66 7.02 15.46 1.24
C TYR A 66 6.64 16.93 1.04
N SER A 67 6.04 17.58 2.04
CA SER A 67 5.64 18.99 1.94
C SER A 67 6.84 19.92 1.75
N THR A 68 7.97 19.62 2.36
CA THR A 68 9.20 20.42 2.22
C THR A 68 9.87 20.23 0.85
N VAL A 69 9.97 19.00 0.35
CA VAL A 69 10.73 18.71 -0.88
C VAL A 69 9.90 18.72 -2.16
N ALA A 70 8.59 18.52 -2.10
CA ALA A 70 7.72 18.40 -3.27
C ALA A 70 6.76 19.59 -3.47
N SER A 71 6.74 20.58 -2.56
CA SER A 71 5.90 21.78 -2.74
C SER A 71 6.36 22.61 -3.94
N PRO A 72 5.43 23.12 -4.78
CA PRO A 72 5.75 24.05 -5.87
C PRO A 72 6.47 25.32 -5.41
N SER A 73 6.29 25.70 -4.14
CA SER A 73 6.92 26.87 -3.52
C SER A 73 8.31 26.57 -2.91
N SER A 74 8.73 25.29 -2.84
CA SER A 74 10.01 24.95 -2.20
C SER A 74 11.20 25.32 -3.09
N THR A 75 12.00 26.26 -2.59
CA THR A 75 13.23 26.76 -3.22
C THR A 75 14.45 25.90 -2.82
N ILE A 76 14.33 24.57 -2.84
CA ILE A 76 15.50 23.72 -2.60
C ILE A 76 16.34 23.71 -3.88
N THR A 77 17.33 24.61 -3.91
CA THR A 77 18.34 24.70 -4.96
C THR A 77 19.64 24.10 -4.45
N PHE A 78 20.13 23.06 -5.12
CA PHE A 78 21.46 22.52 -4.86
C PHE A 78 22.30 22.71 -6.12
N ARG A 79 23.42 23.42 -6.01
CA ARG A 79 24.32 23.71 -7.15
C ARG A 79 23.61 24.41 -8.34
N GLY A 80 22.62 25.27 -8.06
CA GLY A 80 21.89 26.03 -9.08
C GLY A 80 20.81 25.24 -9.85
N ARG A 81 20.54 23.98 -9.51
CA ARG A 81 19.41 23.20 -10.05
C ARG A 81 18.32 23.03 -9.00
N ARG A 82 17.05 23.11 -9.44
CA ARG A 82 15.88 22.79 -8.62
C ARG A 82 15.92 21.29 -8.29
N CYS A 83 16.25 20.97 -7.05
CA CYS A 83 16.48 19.59 -6.59
C CYS A 83 15.34 19.07 -5.70
N GLY A 84 14.15 19.67 -5.76
CA GLY A 84 12.97 19.21 -5.04
C GLY A 84 12.10 18.25 -5.87
N GLY A 85 11.62 17.17 -5.26
CA GLY A 85 10.57 16.33 -5.83
C GLY A 85 10.23 15.10 -4.98
N PRO A 86 9.12 14.41 -5.27
CA PRO A 86 8.71 13.19 -4.56
C PRO A 86 9.78 12.10 -4.51
N TRP A 87 10.69 12.08 -5.49
CA TRP A 87 11.82 11.15 -5.57
C TRP A 87 12.73 11.18 -4.34
N ILE A 88 12.87 12.31 -3.63
CA ILE A 88 13.68 12.39 -2.40
C ILE A 88 13.04 11.58 -1.27
N VAL A 89 11.71 11.69 -1.12
CA VAL A 89 10.96 10.93 -0.12
C VAL A 89 11.02 9.45 -0.44
N LEU A 90 10.88 9.09 -1.73
CA LEU A 90 11.01 7.71 -2.21
C LEU A 90 12.41 7.15 -1.96
N LEU A 91 13.47 7.91 -2.28
CA LEU A 91 14.84 7.48 -2.05
C LEU A 91 15.13 7.29 -0.55
N THR A 92 14.66 8.22 0.28
CA THR A 92 14.80 8.12 1.74
C THR A 92 14.11 6.86 2.26
N GLY A 93 12.87 6.60 1.82
CA GLY A 93 12.13 5.40 2.18
C GLY A 93 12.80 4.11 1.69
N ALA A 94 13.32 4.11 0.47
CA ALA A 94 14.02 2.97 -0.12
C ALA A 94 15.31 2.64 0.67
N ILE A 95 16.10 3.65 1.03
CA ILE A 95 17.32 3.47 1.84
C ILE A 95 16.96 2.91 3.22
N GLN A 96 15.95 3.47 3.89
CA GLN A 96 15.49 2.98 5.20
C GLN A 96 15.02 1.51 5.11
N CYS A 97 14.23 1.19 4.08
CA CYS A 97 13.75 -0.17 3.83
C CYS A 97 14.91 -1.15 3.59
N PHE A 98 15.86 -0.78 2.72
CA PHE A 98 17.06 -1.57 2.44
C PHE A 98 17.87 -1.81 3.71
N VAL A 99 18.25 -0.74 4.42
CA VAL A 99 19.09 -0.85 5.63
C VAL A 99 18.40 -1.70 6.70
N GLY A 100 17.12 -1.48 6.96
CA GLY A 100 16.37 -2.24 7.96
C GLY A 100 16.32 -3.74 7.65
N TYR A 101 15.88 -4.11 6.44
CA TYR A 101 15.79 -5.52 6.04
C TYR A 101 17.16 -6.18 5.85
N PHE A 102 18.15 -5.46 5.32
CA PHE A 102 19.49 -6.00 5.07
C PHE A 102 20.23 -6.30 6.38
N LEU A 103 20.18 -5.39 7.36
CA LEU A 103 20.77 -5.64 8.69
C LEU A 103 20.07 -6.78 9.42
N MET A 104 18.74 -6.88 9.27
CA MET A 104 17.99 -8.01 9.80
C MET A 104 18.39 -9.33 9.12
N TRP A 105 18.54 -9.33 7.79
CA TRP A 105 19.02 -10.50 7.06
C TRP A 105 20.42 -10.93 7.52
N LEU A 106 21.37 -10.01 7.65
CA LEU A 106 22.72 -10.29 8.18
C LEU A 106 22.69 -10.89 9.60
N SER A 107 21.72 -10.47 10.43
CA SER A 107 21.53 -10.99 11.78
C SER A 107 20.98 -12.43 11.74
N VAL A 108 20.02 -12.68 10.85
CA VAL A 108 19.37 -14.00 10.68
C VAL A 108 20.32 -15.02 10.06
N THR A 109 21.18 -14.62 9.12
CA THR A 109 22.21 -15.49 8.53
C THR A 109 23.41 -15.74 9.45
N GLY A 110 23.49 -15.07 10.60
CA GLY A 110 24.64 -15.13 11.49
C GLY A 110 25.92 -14.49 10.92
N THR A 111 25.79 -13.66 9.87
CA THR A 111 26.92 -12.93 9.30
C THR A 111 27.42 -11.84 10.25
N ILE A 112 26.52 -11.24 11.02
CA ILE A 112 26.86 -10.38 12.16
C ILE A 112 26.52 -11.08 13.48
N PRO A 113 27.20 -10.74 14.58
CA PRO A 113 26.84 -11.25 15.90
C PRO A 113 25.39 -10.93 16.23
N ARG A 114 24.74 -11.83 16.99
CA ARG A 114 23.35 -11.65 17.44
C ARG A 114 23.17 -10.25 18.06
N PRO A 115 22.38 -9.36 17.44
CA PRO A 115 22.18 -8.04 17.98
C PRO A 115 21.35 -8.12 19.27
N PRO A 116 21.63 -7.26 20.26
CA PRO A 116 20.71 -7.00 21.36
C PRO A 116 19.32 -6.64 20.84
N LEU A 117 18.27 -7.03 21.58
CA LEU A 117 16.87 -6.82 21.19
C LEU A 117 16.56 -5.39 20.70
N PRO A 118 17.01 -4.29 21.36
CA PRO A 118 16.72 -2.94 20.89
C PRO A 118 17.20 -2.65 19.47
N PHE A 119 18.32 -3.25 19.03
CA PHE A 119 18.82 -3.07 17.67
C PHE A 119 17.98 -3.83 16.66
N MET A 120 17.52 -5.04 16.98
CA MET A 120 16.57 -5.76 16.12
C MET A 120 15.25 -4.99 15.99
N CYS A 121 14.74 -4.42 17.09
CA CYS A 121 13.59 -3.53 17.08
C CYS A 121 13.83 -2.29 16.21
N LEU A 122 15.02 -1.69 16.27
CA LEU A 122 15.41 -0.55 15.43
C LEU A 122 15.45 -0.93 13.95
N PHE A 123 16.03 -2.09 13.59
CA PHE A 123 16.07 -2.57 12.20
C PHE A 123 14.66 -2.76 11.64
N MET A 124 13.78 -3.37 12.44
CA MET A 124 12.38 -3.58 12.10
C MET A 124 11.61 -2.27 11.96
N LEU A 125 11.79 -1.34 12.90
CA LEU A 125 11.18 -0.01 12.84
C LEU A 125 11.63 0.73 11.59
N LEU A 126 12.93 0.70 11.28
CA LEU A 126 13.50 1.37 10.11
C LEU A 126 12.94 0.80 8.81
N ALA A 127 12.84 -0.53 8.71
CA ALA A 127 12.24 -1.22 7.57
C ALA A 127 10.77 -0.80 7.38
N ALA A 128 9.98 -0.82 8.45
CA ALA A 128 8.57 -0.45 8.42
C ALA A 128 8.34 1.04 8.13
N HIS A 129 9.18 1.90 8.69
CA HIS A 129 9.13 3.33 8.45
C HIS A 129 9.50 3.68 7.00
N GLY A 130 10.45 2.95 6.40
CA GLY A 130 10.78 3.08 4.98
C GLY A 130 9.57 2.83 4.07
N VAL A 131 8.79 1.78 4.36
CA VAL A 131 7.53 1.49 3.65
C VAL A 131 6.53 2.65 3.77
N THR A 132 6.41 3.26 4.95
CA THR A 132 5.55 4.43 5.17
C THR A 132 5.95 5.61 4.27
N PHE A 133 7.25 5.84 4.09
CA PHE A 133 7.77 6.89 3.20
C PHE A 133 7.39 6.63 1.73
N LEU A 134 7.56 5.38 1.27
CA LEU A 134 7.18 4.98 -0.08
C LEU A 134 5.68 5.20 -0.33
N ASN A 135 4.86 4.73 0.61
CA ASN A 135 3.41 4.88 0.51
C ASN A 135 2.96 6.34 0.54
N THR A 136 3.50 7.17 1.43
CA THR A 136 3.14 8.60 1.49
C THR A 136 3.49 9.31 0.19
N ALA A 137 4.70 9.11 -0.34
CA ALA A 137 5.12 9.76 -1.57
C ALA A 137 4.23 9.38 -2.76
N ASN A 138 3.90 8.10 -2.91
CA ASN A 138 3.04 7.59 -3.98
C ASN A 138 1.60 8.10 -3.85
N VAL A 139 1.00 7.96 -2.67
CA VAL A 139 -0.41 8.32 -2.43
C VAL A 139 -0.63 9.83 -2.54
N VAL A 140 0.25 10.65 -1.94
CA VAL A 140 0.10 12.11 -2.00
C VAL A 140 0.28 12.60 -3.44
N THR A 141 1.29 12.10 -4.17
CA THR A 141 1.48 12.45 -5.59
C THR A 141 0.27 12.04 -6.43
N ALA A 142 -0.30 10.88 -6.17
CA ALA A 142 -1.48 10.38 -6.87
C ALA A 142 -2.73 11.23 -6.61
N VAL A 143 -2.94 11.70 -5.38
CA VAL A 143 -4.05 12.63 -5.04
C VAL A 143 -3.86 13.97 -5.73
N LEU A 144 -2.62 14.50 -5.75
CA LEU A 144 -2.31 15.76 -6.45
C LEU A 144 -2.53 15.65 -7.97
N ASN A 145 -2.32 14.46 -8.55
CA ASN A 145 -2.55 14.21 -9.99
C ASN A 145 -4.04 14.07 -10.37
N PHE A 146 -4.90 13.67 -9.42
CA PHE A 146 -6.33 13.43 -9.66
C PHE A 146 -7.18 14.01 -8.53
N PRO A 147 -7.23 15.34 -8.37
CA PRO A 147 -7.95 15.98 -7.26
C PRO A 147 -9.45 15.60 -7.24
N ASN A 148 -10.07 15.57 -8.42
CA ASN A 148 -11.50 15.25 -8.61
C ASN A 148 -11.84 13.77 -8.38
N HIS A 149 -10.84 12.89 -8.42
CA HIS A 149 -10.99 11.43 -8.29
C HIS A 149 -10.09 10.85 -7.19
N SER A 150 -9.76 11.66 -6.18
CA SER A 150 -8.83 11.34 -5.09
C SER A 150 -9.20 10.04 -4.36
N GLY A 151 -10.50 9.81 -4.12
CA GLY A 151 -11.00 8.60 -3.49
C GLY A 151 -10.68 7.31 -4.27
N THR A 152 -10.84 7.33 -5.60
CA THR A 152 -10.57 6.19 -6.48
C THR A 152 -9.08 5.90 -6.58
N ILE A 153 -8.27 6.94 -6.81
CA ILE A 153 -6.83 6.74 -6.97
C ILE A 153 -6.15 6.32 -5.65
N VAL A 154 -6.59 6.83 -4.49
CA VAL A 154 -6.13 6.35 -3.18
C VAL A 154 -6.50 4.89 -3.01
N GLY A 155 -7.71 4.48 -3.40
CA GLY A 155 -8.14 3.09 -3.39
C GLY A 155 -7.24 2.18 -4.23
N ILE A 156 -6.87 2.60 -5.44
CA ILE A 156 -5.93 1.88 -6.30
C ILE A 156 -4.54 1.79 -5.64
N MET A 157 -3.98 2.91 -5.17
CA MET A 157 -2.64 2.95 -4.58
C MET A 157 -2.52 2.11 -3.31
N LYS A 158 -3.50 2.23 -2.41
CA LYS A 158 -3.55 1.45 -1.17
C LYS A 158 -3.96 0.00 -1.42
N GLY A 159 -4.71 -0.25 -2.49
CA GLY A 159 -5.01 -1.58 -2.99
C GLY A 159 -3.75 -2.32 -3.39
N PHE A 160 -2.93 -1.77 -4.30
CA PHE A 160 -1.68 -2.41 -4.70
C PHE A 160 -0.70 -2.60 -3.54
N LEU A 161 -0.67 -1.66 -2.58
CA LEU A 161 0.05 -1.86 -1.33
C LEU A 161 -0.50 -3.07 -0.55
N GLY A 162 -1.82 -3.27 -0.47
CA GLY A 162 -2.42 -4.46 0.13
C GLY A 162 -2.06 -5.76 -0.61
N LEU A 163 -2.15 -5.77 -1.95
CA LEU A 163 -1.81 -6.95 -2.77
C LEU A 163 -0.33 -7.32 -2.73
N SER A 164 0.55 -6.36 -2.47
CA SER A 164 2.00 -6.56 -2.58
C SER A 164 2.55 -7.66 -1.69
N GLY A 165 1.96 -7.96 -0.54
CA GLY A 165 2.37 -9.11 0.28
C GLY A 165 2.18 -10.45 -0.44
N ALA A 166 1.04 -10.64 -1.09
CA ALA A 166 0.76 -11.82 -1.92
C ALA A 166 1.66 -11.86 -3.17
N ILE A 167 1.91 -10.71 -3.81
CA ILE A 167 2.85 -10.61 -4.94
C ILE A 167 4.26 -11.04 -4.52
N LEU A 168 4.76 -10.52 -3.39
CA LEU A 168 6.09 -10.86 -2.87
C LEU A 168 6.19 -12.34 -2.53
N LEU A 169 5.21 -12.93 -1.83
CA LEU A 169 5.22 -14.36 -1.51
C LEU A 169 5.16 -15.23 -2.77
N GLN A 170 4.35 -14.86 -3.76
CA GLN A 170 4.26 -15.60 -5.03
C GLN A 170 5.58 -15.56 -5.82
N LEU A 171 6.26 -14.40 -5.86
CA LEU A 171 7.58 -14.27 -6.49
C LEU A 171 8.64 -15.07 -5.74
N TYR A 172 8.66 -14.96 -4.41
CA TYR A 172 9.59 -15.70 -3.56
C TYR A 172 9.45 -17.20 -3.74
N GLN A 173 8.22 -17.71 -3.68
CA GLN A 173 7.92 -19.13 -3.85
C GLN A 173 8.52 -19.65 -5.16
N THR A 174 8.33 -18.94 -6.27
CA THR A 174 8.86 -19.38 -7.57
C THR A 174 10.40 -19.36 -7.65
N VAL A 175 11.06 -18.43 -6.97
CA VAL A 175 12.53 -18.23 -7.08
C VAL A 175 13.31 -19.01 -6.02
N PHE A 176 12.81 -19.07 -4.78
CA PHE A 176 13.49 -19.62 -3.62
C PHE A 176 12.67 -20.80 -3.08
N LYS A 177 13.25 -22.00 -3.18
CA LYS A 177 12.61 -23.24 -2.76
C LYS A 177 12.61 -23.34 -1.23
N ASP A 178 11.53 -22.88 -0.61
CA ASP A 178 11.12 -23.09 0.80
C ASP A 178 12.12 -22.68 1.91
N GLU A 179 13.25 -22.07 1.57
CA GLU A 179 14.22 -21.52 2.53
C GLU A 179 13.85 -20.07 2.91
N PRO A 180 13.38 -19.81 4.15
CA PRO A 180 12.79 -18.51 4.50
C PRO A 180 13.82 -17.37 4.61
N THR A 181 15.11 -17.71 4.75
CA THR A 181 16.20 -16.72 4.89
C THR A 181 16.38 -15.84 3.64
N PRO A 182 16.42 -16.39 2.40
CA PRO A 182 16.35 -15.63 1.16
C PRO A 182 15.19 -14.64 1.04
N TYR A 183 14.06 -14.88 1.72
CA TYR A 183 12.92 -13.97 1.67
C TYR A 183 13.27 -12.59 2.25
N ILE A 184 13.92 -12.54 3.41
CA ILE A 184 14.29 -11.27 4.05
C ILE A 184 15.27 -10.49 3.17
N LEU A 185 16.21 -11.19 2.50
CA LEU A 185 17.09 -10.55 1.52
C LEU A 185 16.30 -9.98 0.34
N MET A 186 15.34 -10.72 -0.20
CA MET A 186 14.46 -10.24 -1.25
C MET A 186 13.69 -8.99 -0.81
N LEU A 187 13.21 -8.93 0.43
CA LEU A 187 12.56 -7.74 0.99
C LEU A 187 13.50 -6.53 1.11
N SER A 188 14.80 -6.74 1.27
CA SER A 188 15.77 -5.64 1.25
C SER A 188 16.06 -5.12 -0.17
N LEU A 189 16.24 -6.03 -1.13
CA LEU A 189 16.73 -5.69 -2.47
C LEU A 189 15.60 -5.32 -3.43
N LEU A 190 14.53 -6.10 -3.48
CA LEU A 190 13.49 -5.94 -4.50
C LEU A 190 12.77 -4.59 -4.36
N PRO A 191 12.27 -4.17 -3.18
CA PRO A 191 11.63 -2.86 -3.05
C PRO A 191 12.60 -1.70 -3.27
N PHE A 192 13.87 -1.85 -2.86
CA PHE A 192 14.91 -0.85 -3.06
C PHE A 192 15.23 -0.63 -4.53
N LEU A 193 15.57 -1.68 -5.26
CA LEU A 193 15.90 -1.62 -6.69
C LEU A 193 14.70 -1.16 -7.51
N ASN A 194 13.51 -1.69 -7.22
CA ASN A 194 12.28 -1.30 -7.88
C ASN A 194 11.99 0.21 -7.68
N THR A 195 12.20 0.73 -6.47
CA THR A 195 12.03 2.16 -6.21
C THR A 195 13.07 3.00 -6.95
N LEU A 196 14.34 2.59 -6.98
CA LEU A 196 15.38 3.32 -7.72
C LEU A 196 15.09 3.43 -9.22
N ILE A 197 14.52 2.37 -9.82
CA ILE A 197 14.14 2.35 -11.24
C ILE A 197 13.01 3.36 -11.53
N PHE A 198 12.02 3.45 -10.64
CA PHE A 198 10.78 4.20 -10.92
C PHE A 198 10.65 5.56 -10.23
N MET A 199 11.47 5.87 -9.22
CA MET A 199 11.31 7.09 -8.40
C MET A 199 11.37 8.39 -9.20
N CYS A 200 12.18 8.44 -10.27
CA CYS A 200 12.32 9.63 -11.11
C CYS A 200 11.07 9.93 -11.95
N ASN A 201 10.19 8.95 -12.12
CA ASN A 201 8.95 9.06 -12.90
C ASN A 201 7.76 9.48 -12.02
N VAL A 202 7.90 9.43 -10.69
CA VAL A 202 6.85 9.86 -9.75
C VAL A 202 6.90 11.37 -9.59
N LYS A 203 6.00 12.06 -10.31
CA LYS A 203 5.87 13.52 -10.31
C LYS A 203 4.39 13.92 -10.28
N SER A 204 4.13 15.08 -9.68
CA SER A 204 2.82 15.71 -9.70
C SER A 204 2.65 16.57 -10.95
N PHE A 205 1.55 16.40 -11.67
CA PHE A 205 1.13 17.18 -12.82
C PHE A 205 -0.28 17.72 -12.53
N GLN A 206 -0.44 19.04 -12.60
CA GLN A 206 -1.75 19.68 -12.53
C GLN A 206 -2.29 19.83 -13.95
N THR A 207 -2.94 18.77 -14.45
CA THR A 207 -3.63 18.80 -15.75
C THR A 207 -5.04 18.25 -15.58
N ASN A 208 -6.06 18.96 -16.07
CA ASN A 208 -7.44 18.47 -16.08
C ASN A 208 -7.69 17.75 -17.42
N GLU A 209 -7.77 16.42 -17.41
CA GLU A 209 -8.10 15.65 -18.62
C GLU A 209 -9.58 15.20 -18.59
N ILE A 210 -10.29 15.37 -19.70
CA ILE A 210 -11.74 15.07 -19.82
C ILE A 210 -12.05 13.57 -19.55
N ASN A 211 -11.10 12.67 -19.83
CA ASN A 211 -11.30 11.21 -19.80
C ASN A 211 -10.69 10.48 -18.57
N GLU A 212 -10.33 11.20 -17.51
CA GLU A 212 -9.71 10.60 -16.31
C GLU A 212 -10.50 9.45 -15.70
N LYS A 213 -11.81 9.64 -15.53
CA LYS A 213 -12.69 8.64 -14.91
C LYS A 213 -12.65 7.29 -15.64
N LYS A 214 -12.65 7.30 -16.97
CA LYS A 214 -12.62 6.09 -17.80
C LYS A 214 -11.31 5.32 -17.63
N HIS A 215 -10.18 6.05 -17.62
CA HIS A 215 -8.86 5.46 -17.42
C HIS A 215 -8.66 4.95 -15.99
N LEU A 216 -9.11 5.69 -14.97
CA LEU A 216 -9.10 5.23 -13.58
C LEU A 216 -9.97 3.99 -13.36
N ASN A 217 -11.16 3.93 -13.98
CA ASN A 217 -12.00 2.72 -13.93
C ASN A 217 -11.33 1.52 -14.60
N THR A 218 -10.55 1.75 -15.66
CA THR A 218 -9.76 0.70 -16.31
C THR A 218 -8.65 0.19 -15.39
N LEU A 219 -7.92 1.09 -14.70
CA LEU A 219 -6.92 0.71 -13.69
C LEU A 219 -7.54 -0.04 -12.51
N SER A 220 -8.71 0.40 -12.05
CA SER A 220 -9.52 -0.27 -11.04
C SER A 220 -9.87 -1.71 -11.47
N LEU A 221 -10.33 -1.91 -12.70
CA LEU A 221 -10.64 -3.23 -13.24
C LEU A 221 -9.39 -4.13 -13.30
N ILE A 222 -8.26 -3.59 -13.78
CA ILE A 222 -6.97 -4.28 -13.80
C ILE A 222 -6.57 -4.75 -12.39
N SER A 223 -6.70 -3.89 -11.39
CA SER A 223 -6.36 -4.24 -10.00
C SER A 223 -7.24 -5.38 -9.45
N LEU A 224 -8.53 -5.40 -9.82
CA LEU A 224 -9.45 -6.46 -9.44
C LEU A 224 -9.12 -7.79 -10.14
N ILE A 225 -8.73 -7.75 -11.42
CA ILE A 225 -8.28 -8.94 -12.17
C ILE A 225 -7.02 -9.53 -11.51
N ILE A 226 -6.05 -8.70 -11.13
CA ILE A 226 -4.83 -9.15 -10.44
C ILE A 226 -5.16 -9.80 -9.10
N ALA A 227 -6.06 -9.18 -8.32
CA ALA A 227 -6.49 -9.72 -7.04
C ALA A 227 -7.19 -11.07 -7.19
N ALA A 228 -8.12 -11.19 -8.15
CA ALA A 228 -8.82 -12.43 -8.44
C ALA A 228 -7.86 -13.52 -8.91
N TYR A 229 -6.91 -13.18 -9.78
CA TYR A 229 -5.86 -14.09 -10.24
C TYR A 229 -5.02 -14.63 -9.08
N LEU A 230 -4.51 -13.74 -8.22
CA LEU A 230 -3.73 -14.13 -7.04
C LEU A 230 -4.56 -15.03 -6.11
N PHE A 231 -5.83 -14.67 -5.87
CA PHE A 231 -6.74 -15.47 -5.06
C PHE A 231 -6.90 -16.89 -5.61
N SER A 232 -7.20 -17.02 -6.91
CA SER A 232 -7.36 -18.33 -7.55
C SER A 232 -6.08 -19.17 -7.45
N ILE A 233 -4.91 -18.57 -7.71
CA ILE A 233 -3.63 -19.28 -7.64
C ILE A 233 -3.30 -19.73 -6.22
N ILE A 234 -3.54 -18.90 -5.20
CA ILE A 234 -3.30 -19.25 -3.81
C ILE A 234 -4.18 -20.45 -3.39
N ILE A 235 -5.45 -20.48 -3.78
CA ILE A 235 -6.34 -21.61 -3.51
C ILE A 235 -5.89 -22.88 -4.25
N ILE A 236 -5.43 -22.74 -5.50
CA ILE A 236 -4.89 -23.86 -6.27
C ILE A 236 -3.62 -24.42 -5.61
N GLN A 237 -2.70 -23.57 -5.17
CA GLN A 237 -1.46 -23.99 -4.49
C GLN A 237 -1.75 -24.64 -3.13
N GLN A 238 -2.81 -24.22 -2.44
CA GLN A 238 -3.25 -24.84 -1.19
C GLN A 238 -3.78 -26.27 -1.38
N THR A 239 -4.30 -26.59 -2.57
CA THR A 239 -4.91 -27.91 -2.85
C THR A 239 -4.02 -28.82 -3.68
N LEU A 240 -3.16 -28.25 -4.53
CA LEU A 240 -2.31 -28.98 -5.46
C LEU A 240 -0.85 -28.57 -5.29
N SER A 241 0.03 -29.56 -5.11
CA SER A 241 1.48 -29.34 -5.20
C SER A 241 1.88 -29.04 -6.64
N LEU A 242 2.29 -27.80 -6.92
CA LEU A 242 2.66 -27.37 -8.27
C LEU A 242 4.13 -27.60 -8.59
N ASN A 243 4.40 -28.16 -9.77
CA ASN A 243 5.76 -28.34 -10.28
C ASN A 243 6.42 -26.98 -10.60
N LEU A 244 7.76 -26.95 -10.60
CA LEU A 244 8.54 -25.74 -10.89
C LEU A 244 8.15 -25.04 -12.21
N PRO A 245 7.97 -25.73 -13.36
CA PRO A 245 7.57 -25.07 -14.60
C PRO A 245 6.21 -24.36 -14.48
N THR A 246 5.26 -24.97 -13.77
CA THR A 246 3.94 -24.38 -13.53
C THR A 246 4.05 -23.12 -12.68
N ARG A 247 4.89 -23.12 -11.63
CA ARG A 247 5.16 -21.94 -10.80
C ARG A 247 5.82 -20.81 -11.58
N ILE A 248 6.74 -21.13 -12.49
CA ILE A 248 7.35 -20.15 -13.40
C ILE A 248 6.30 -19.54 -14.33
N ILE A 249 5.46 -20.35 -14.96
CA ILE A 249 4.37 -19.85 -15.83
C ILE A 249 3.42 -18.93 -15.05
N ILE A 250 3.01 -19.33 -13.85
CA ILE A 250 2.18 -18.51 -12.96
C ILE A 250 2.85 -17.16 -12.68
N SER A 251 4.12 -17.14 -12.29
CA SER A 251 4.83 -15.88 -12.02
C SER A 251 5.02 -15.02 -13.27
N LEU A 252 5.22 -15.62 -14.45
CA LEU A 252 5.28 -14.88 -15.71
C LEU A 252 3.94 -14.23 -16.06
N VAL A 253 2.83 -14.95 -15.88
CA VAL A 253 1.48 -14.39 -16.06
C VAL A 253 1.24 -13.24 -15.08
N LEU A 254 1.65 -13.40 -13.81
CA LEU A 254 1.58 -12.31 -12.82
C LEU A 254 2.37 -11.07 -13.28
N LEU A 255 3.60 -11.24 -13.77
CA LEU A 255 4.41 -10.12 -14.27
C LEU A 255 3.76 -9.41 -15.46
N ILE A 256 3.15 -10.17 -16.39
CA ILE A 256 2.38 -9.59 -17.51
C ILE A 256 1.18 -8.80 -17.00
N LEU A 257 0.43 -9.36 -16.03
CA LEU A 257 -0.70 -8.65 -15.42
C LEU A 257 -0.26 -7.38 -14.68
N LEU A 258 0.88 -7.41 -13.99
CA LEU A 258 1.46 -6.23 -13.33
C LEU A 258 1.99 -5.18 -14.32
N ALA A 259 2.34 -5.58 -15.55
CA ALA A 259 2.69 -4.66 -16.63
C ALA A 259 1.46 -4.03 -17.31
N SER A 260 0.28 -4.63 -17.18
CA SER A 260 -0.95 -4.18 -17.84
C SER A 260 -1.39 -2.73 -17.57
N PRO A 261 -1.11 -2.07 -16.41
CA PRO A 261 -1.38 -0.64 -16.23
C PRO A 261 -0.73 0.27 -17.28
N LEU A 262 0.35 -0.17 -17.94
CA LEU A 262 0.96 0.55 -19.07
C LEU A 262 -0.01 0.73 -20.24
N TYR A 263 -0.94 -0.20 -20.44
CA TYR A 263 -1.98 -0.06 -21.49
C TYR A 263 -2.74 1.26 -21.35
N VAL A 264 -3.02 1.69 -20.12
CA VAL A 264 -3.75 2.95 -19.86
C VAL A 264 -2.91 4.15 -20.27
N THR A 265 -1.58 4.12 -20.05
CA THR A 265 -0.67 5.20 -20.47
C THR A 265 -0.64 5.34 -21.99
N LEU A 266 -0.56 4.22 -22.72
CA LEU A 266 -0.52 4.21 -24.18
C LEU A 266 -1.84 4.70 -24.79
N LYS A 267 -2.97 4.27 -24.21
CA LYS A 267 -4.31 4.67 -24.67
C LYS A 267 -4.61 6.15 -24.38
N SER A 268 -4.21 6.64 -23.21
CA SER A 268 -4.34 8.06 -22.86
C SER A 268 -3.53 8.93 -23.84
N HIS A 269 -2.26 8.57 -24.09
CA HIS A 269 -1.40 9.32 -25.02
C HIS A 269 -1.96 9.34 -26.45
N SER A 270 -2.51 8.21 -26.92
CA SER A 270 -3.16 8.15 -28.23
C SER A 270 -4.38 9.09 -28.29
N THR A 271 -5.26 9.03 -27.28
CA THR A 271 -6.47 9.86 -27.20
C THR A 271 -6.14 11.35 -27.15
N GLN A 272 -5.11 11.73 -26.39
CA GLN A 272 -4.65 13.12 -26.29
C GLN A 272 -4.04 13.63 -27.60
N ASN A 273 -3.25 12.79 -28.30
CA ASN A 273 -2.74 13.13 -29.64
C ASN A 273 -3.89 13.36 -30.63
N TYR A 274 -4.88 12.46 -30.69
CA TYR A 274 -6.05 12.62 -31.56
C TYR A 274 -6.84 13.91 -31.27
N GLN A 275 -7.05 14.26 -29.99
CA GLN A 275 -7.72 15.51 -29.63
C GLN A 275 -6.88 16.73 -30.00
N SER A 276 -5.56 16.73 -29.75
CA SER A 276 -4.68 17.84 -30.14
C SER A 276 -4.60 18.05 -31.67
N LEU A 277 -4.70 16.97 -32.45
CA LEU A 277 -4.74 17.01 -33.91
C LEU A 277 -6.06 17.59 -34.42
N ASN A 278 -7.18 17.32 -33.76
CA ASN A 278 -8.49 17.88 -34.12
C ASN A 278 -8.66 19.33 -33.65
N THR A 279 -8.12 19.71 -32.48
CA THR A 279 -8.15 21.11 -31.99
C THR A 279 -7.33 22.04 -32.89
N ASN A 280 -6.27 21.56 -33.54
CA ASN A 280 -5.54 22.35 -34.55
C ASN A 280 -6.34 22.62 -35.84
N GLN A 281 -7.53 22.03 -36.02
CA GLN A 281 -8.45 22.32 -37.12
C GLN A 281 -9.60 23.27 -36.74
N GLU A 282 -9.82 23.54 -35.46
CA GLU A 282 -10.91 24.42 -34.97
C GLU A 282 -10.43 25.81 -34.50
N ILE A 283 -9.11 26.10 -34.49
CA ILE A 283 -8.57 27.43 -34.10
C ILE A 283 -8.68 28.48 -35.24
N LEU A 284 -9.70 28.39 -36.10
CA LEU A 284 -9.99 29.44 -37.10
C LEU A 284 -11.37 30.09 -36.95
N GLU A 285 -12.25 29.59 -36.08
CA GLU A 285 -13.54 30.23 -35.80
C GLU A 285 -13.90 30.03 -34.32
N GLU A 286 -13.61 31.06 -33.52
CA GLU A 286 -14.17 31.42 -32.19
C GLU A 286 -13.07 31.99 -31.28
N HIS A 287 -12.53 33.13 -31.72
CA HIS A 287 -11.94 34.14 -30.85
C HIS A 287 -12.90 35.32 -30.81
N GLU A 288 -13.96 35.20 -29.99
CA GLU A 288 -14.76 36.31 -29.44
C GLU A 288 -15.97 35.71 -28.72
N HIS A 289 -15.85 35.46 -27.41
CA HIS A 289 -16.90 35.34 -26.38
C HIS A 289 -16.58 34.24 -25.35
N GLU A 290 -15.56 34.45 -24.53
CA GLU A 290 -15.54 33.90 -23.17
C GLU A 290 -14.54 34.70 -22.31
N HIS A 291 -14.79 36.01 -22.23
CA HIS A 291 -14.19 36.89 -21.24
C HIS A 291 -15.33 37.64 -20.56
N GLU A 292 -16.15 36.91 -19.81
CA GLU A 292 -17.10 37.41 -18.80
C GLU A 292 -17.97 36.23 -18.35
N LEU A 293 -17.45 35.39 -17.44
CA LEU A 293 -18.19 34.52 -16.51
C LEU A 293 -17.19 33.69 -15.65
N GLU A 294 -16.09 34.30 -15.20
CA GLU A 294 -15.13 33.64 -14.29
C GLU A 294 -15.20 34.18 -12.85
N ASN A 295 -16.20 35.00 -12.54
CA ASN A 295 -16.47 35.49 -11.20
C ASN A 295 -17.88 35.10 -10.74
N GLU A 296 -18.14 33.82 -10.47
CA GLU A 296 -19.28 33.45 -9.58
C GLU A 296 -19.31 32.00 -9.03
N HIS A 297 -18.28 31.17 -9.24
CA HIS A 297 -18.17 29.87 -8.57
C HIS A 297 -16.91 29.71 -7.72
N GLU A 298 -16.49 30.80 -7.09
CA GLU A 298 -15.58 30.77 -5.93
C GLU A 298 -16.39 30.92 -4.63
N SER A 299 -17.35 30.02 -4.42
CA SER A 299 -18.11 29.93 -3.17
C SER A 299 -18.71 28.53 -3.09
N GLU A 300 -18.50 27.87 -1.94
CA GLU A 300 -18.99 26.53 -1.57
C GLU A 300 -18.14 25.30 -1.92
N SER A 301 -16.88 25.26 -1.47
CA SER A 301 -16.38 24.05 -0.78
C SER A 301 -15.19 24.29 0.16
N ILE A 302 -15.09 25.46 0.81
CA ILE A 302 -14.22 25.61 1.99
C ILE A 302 -14.91 24.91 3.17
N LYS A 303 -14.89 23.58 3.12
CA LYS A 303 -15.02 22.77 4.32
C LYS A 303 -13.85 23.19 5.20
N HIS A 304 -14.16 23.64 6.40
CA HIS A 304 -13.20 24.19 7.36
C HIS A 304 -12.11 23.17 7.69
N ASP A 305 -11.07 23.10 6.86
CA ASP A 305 -9.90 22.26 7.07
C ASP A 305 -9.13 22.84 8.26
N LYS A 306 -9.42 22.28 9.44
CA LYS A 306 -8.64 22.58 10.64
C LYS A 306 -7.20 22.20 10.34
N ASN A 307 -6.28 23.14 10.52
CA ASN A 307 -4.85 22.87 10.49
C ASN A 307 -4.54 21.72 11.47
N LEU A 308 -3.55 20.86 11.20
CA LEU A 308 -3.22 19.68 12.04
C LEU A 308 -3.15 20.02 13.54
N LEU A 309 -2.51 21.15 13.85
CA LEU A 309 -2.39 21.69 15.21
C LEU A 309 -3.74 22.10 15.82
N GLN A 310 -4.68 22.57 15.00
CA GLN A 310 -6.03 22.91 15.42
C GLN A 310 -6.88 21.65 15.62
N ALA A 311 -6.65 20.58 14.85
CA ALA A 311 -7.33 19.30 15.02
C ALA A 311 -6.92 18.59 16.33
N ILE A 312 -5.61 18.52 16.63
CA ILE A 312 -5.07 17.89 17.86
C ILE A 312 -5.62 18.52 19.14
N ARG A 313 -6.00 19.80 19.10
CA ARG A 313 -6.59 20.52 20.24
C ARG A 313 -8.06 20.16 20.51
N THR A 314 -8.69 19.34 19.68
CA THR A 314 -10.11 18.98 19.85
C THR A 314 -10.28 17.65 20.58
N VAL A 315 -11.31 17.56 21.42
CA VAL A 315 -11.68 16.30 22.10
C VAL A 315 -12.07 15.22 21.09
N ASN A 316 -12.78 15.59 20.01
CA ASN A 316 -13.19 14.68 18.94
C ASN A 316 -11.99 13.97 18.29
N PHE A 317 -10.86 14.68 18.13
CA PHE A 317 -9.64 14.07 17.62
C PHE A 317 -9.13 12.97 18.55
N TRP A 318 -9.03 13.24 19.86
CA TRP A 318 -8.55 12.24 20.82
C TRP A 318 -9.51 11.06 20.97
N CYS A 319 -10.82 11.29 20.97
CA CYS A 319 -11.81 10.21 20.96
C CYS A 319 -11.64 9.29 19.75
N LEU A 320 -11.49 9.86 18.55
CA LEU A 320 -11.22 9.09 17.33
C LEU A 320 -9.84 8.41 17.39
N PHE A 321 -8.81 9.11 17.84
CA PHE A 321 -7.46 8.58 17.97
C PHE A 321 -7.43 7.36 18.90
N PHE A 322 -7.98 7.44 20.11
CA PHE A 322 -7.99 6.32 21.04
C PHE A 322 -8.86 5.17 20.55
N THR A 323 -10.01 5.46 19.93
CA THR A 323 -10.88 4.42 19.36
C THR A 323 -10.19 3.69 18.21
N THR A 324 -9.54 4.41 17.31
CA THR A 324 -8.80 3.83 16.19
C THR A 324 -7.52 3.14 16.65
N ALA A 325 -6.79 3.70 17.62
CA ALA A 325 -5.56 3.12 18.15
C ALA A 325 -5.82 1.79 18.87
N THR A 326 -6.81 1.76 19.77
CA THR A 326 -7.19 0.53 20.49
C THR A 326 -7.78 -0.52 19.55
N GLY A 327 -8.67 -0.10 18.64
CA GLY A 327 -9.25 -0.98 17.64
C GLY A 327 -8.24 -1.58 16.66
N MET A 328 -7.35 -0.74 16.11
CA MET A 328 -6.34 -1.21 15.15
C MET A 328 -5.29 -2.08 15.84
N GLY A 329 -4.91 -1.75 17.08
CA GLY A 329 -3.91 -2.49 17.84
C GLY A 329 -4.26 -3.97 18.01
N THR A 330 -5.51 -4.30 18.35
CA THR A 330 -5.93 -5.71 18.50
C THR A 330 -5.92 -6.46 17.17
N GLY A 331 -6.25 -5.79 16.06
CA GLY A 331 -6.17 -6.39 14.73
C GLY A 331 -4.71 -6.67 14.33
N LEU A 332 -3.83 -5.68 14.50
CA LEU A 332 -2.40 -5.81 14.23
C LEU A 332 -1.74 -6.91 15.06
N ALA A 333 -2.07 -7.00 16.35
CA ALA A 333 -1.56 -8.04 17.23
C ALA A 333 -1.88 -9.45 16.72
N THR A 334 -3.14 -9.68 16.31
CA THR A 334 -3.56 -10.97 15.76
C THR A 334 -2.89 -11.28 14.41
N VAL A 335 -2.68 -10.28 13.53
CA VAL A 335 -1.99 -10.48 12.24
C VAL A 335 -0.52 -10.81 12.45
N ASN A 336 0.14 -10.09 13.37
CA ASN A 336 1.56 -10.30 13.66
C ASN A 336 1.82 -11.68 14.23
N ASN A 337 0.84 -12.23 14.93
CA ASN A 337 0.86 -13.54 15.55
C ASN A 337 0.19 -14.63 14.71
N LEU A 338 -0.23 -14.33 13.48
CA LEU A 338 -1.06 -15.24 12.68
C LEU A 338 -0.40 -16.60 12.43
N ALA A 339 0.91 -16.61 12.14
CA ALA A 339 1.64 -17.85 11.92
C ALA A 339 1.76 -18.66 13.21
N GLN A 340 2.06 -18.00 14.33
CA GLN A 340 2.23 -18.66 15.62
C GLN A 340 0.91 -19.20 16.18
N VAL A 341 -0.20 -18.48 15.98
CA VAL A 341 -1.56 -18.98 16.27
C VAL A 341 -1.88 -20.19 15.38
N GLY A 342 -1.58 -20.11 14.08
CA GLY A 342 -1.76 -21.24 13.16
C GLY A 342 -0.99 -22.49 13.60
N GLU A 343 0.31 -22.35 13.89
CA GLU A 343 1.16 -23.43 14.39
C GLU A 343 0.59 -24.05 15.68
N SER A 344 0.10 -23.22 16.62
CA SER A 344 -0.52 -23.70 17.86
C SER A 344 -1.82 -24.48 17.65
N LEU A 345 -2.55 -24.19 16.57
CA LEU A 345 -3.76 -24.90 16.15
C LEU A 345 -3.47 -26.11 15.24
N GLY A 346 -2.20 -26.42 14.98
CA GLY A 346 -1.78 -27.57 14.18
C GLY A 346 -1.68 -27.32 12.67
N TYR A 347 -1.68 -26.06 12.22
CA TYR A 347 -1.50 -25.72 10.80
C TYR A 347 -0.04 -25.94 10.38
N SER A 348 0.15 -26.45 9.16
CA SER A 348 1.47 -26.60 8.54
C SER A 348 2.07 -25.25 8.11
N SER A 349 3.40 -25.21 7.90
CA SER A 349 4.10 -24.02 7.39
C SER A 349 3.58 -23.57 6.01
N HIS A 350 3.09 -24.51 5.20
CA HIS A 350 2.45 -24.20 3.92
C HIS A 350 1.13 -23.45 4.14
N GLU A 351 0.30 -23.91 5.07
CA GLU A 351 -0.97 -23.27 5.39
C GLU A 351 -0.80 -21.89 6.03
N THR A 352 0.18 -21.71 6.92
CA THR A 352 0.45 -20.39 7.51
C THR A 352 0.96 -19.37 6.47
N THR A 353 1.71 -19.84 5.47
CA THR A 353 2.10 -19.03 4.31
C THR A 353 0.89 -18.64 3.46
N THR A 354 -0.03 -19.58 3.21
CA THR A 354 -1.31 -19.31 2.52
C THR A 354 -2.14 -18.28 3.27
N LEU A 355 -2.24 -18.39 4.61
CA LEU A 355 -2.95 -17.42 5.45
C LEU A 355 -2.36 -16.00 5.32
N ALA A 356 -1.03 -15.86 5.28
CA ALA A 356 -0.36 -14.57 5.07
C ALA A 356 -0.64 -13.96 3.68
N SER A 357 -0.70 -14.79 2.64
CA SER A 357 -1.06 -14.36 1.28
C SER A 357 -2.55 -13.96 1.19
N LEU A 358 -3.46 -14.74 1.79
CA LEU A 358 -4.89 -14.43 1.84
C LEU A 358 -5.14 -13.13 2.62
N TRP A 359 -4.42 -12.91 3.72
CA TRP A 359 -4.47 -11.65 4.47
C TRP A 359 -4.20 -10.44 3.57
N SER A 360 -3.21 -10.53 2.68
CA SER A 360 -2.88 -9.46 1.72
C SER A 360 -4.01 -9.19 0.71
N ILE A 361 -4.69 -10.24 0.24
CA ILE A 361 -5.85 -10.10 -0.66
C ILE A 361 -7.03 -9.47 0.05
N TRP A 362 -7.34 -9.91 1.26
CA TRP A 362 -8.42 -9.33 2.06
C TRP A 362 -8.13 -7.88 2.43
N ASN A 363 -6.87 -7.54 2.66
CA ASN A 363 -6.42 -6.16 2.84
C ASN A 363 -6.69 -5.30 1.60
N PHE A 364 -6.40 -5.83 0.39
CA PHE A 364 -6.77 -5.19 -0.87
C PHE A 364 -8.28 -4.99 -0.99
N VAL A 365 -9.08 -6.05 -0.84
CA VAL A 365 -10.54 -5.98 -0.99
C VAL A 365 -11.14 -4.98 -0.02
N GLY A 366 -10.66 -4.97 1.23
CA GLY A 366 -11.10 -4.01 2.24
C GLY A 366 -10.80 -2.57 1.82
N ARG A 367 -9.55 -2.25 1.48
CA ARG A 367 -9.12 -0.89 1.13
C ARG A 367 -9.72 -0.39 -0.17
N PHE A 368 -9.86 -1.27 -1.15
CA PHE A 368 -10.45 -0.95 -2.45
C PHE A 368 -11.98 -0.82 -2.35
N GLY A 369 -12.64 -1.78 -1.71
CA GLY A 369 -14.10 -1.85 -1.59
C GLY A 369 -14.69 -0.84 -0.61
N ALA A 370 -14.09 -0.67 0.57
CA ALA A 370 -14.60 0.29 1.54
C ALA A 370 -14.48 1.74 1.08
N GLY A 371 -13.54 2.05 0.17
CA GLY A 371 -13.48 3.35 -0.47
C GLY A 371 -14.79 3.67 -1.19
N TYR A 372 -15.28 2.73 -2.00
CA TYR A 372 -16.54 2.85 -2.74
C TYR A 372 -17.78 2.76 -1.85
N VAL A 373 -17.82 1.77 -0.94
CA VAL A 373 -18.96 1.52 -0.04
C VAL A 373 -19.14 2.66 0.96
N SER A 374 -18.05 3.17 1.55
CA SER A 374 -18.12 4.28 2.51
C SER A 374 -18.63 5.55 1.85
N ASP A 375 -18.23 5.85 0.61
CA ASP A 375 -18.72 7.03 -0.09
C ASP A 375 -20.20 6.85 -0.42
N HIS A 376 -20.59 5.69 -0.99
CA HIS A 376 -21.98 5.42 -1.34
C HIS A 376 -22.93 5.51 -0.14
N VAL A 377 -22.58 4.93 1.01
CA VAL A 377 -23.43 4.95 2.20
C VAL A 377 -23.42 6.31 2.91
N LEU A 378 -22.32 7.06 2.86
CA LEU A 378 -22.26 8.42 3.40
C LEU A 378 -23.17 9.37 2.60
N TYR A 379 -23.23 9.23 1.28
CA TYR A 379 -24.12 10.02 0.42
C TYR A 379 -25.59 9.60 0.53
N THR A 380 -25.88 8.29 0.64
CA THR A 380 -27.28 7.79 0.65
C THR A 380 -27.92 7.79 2.03
N LYS A 381 -27.18 7.46 3.10
CA LYS A 381 -27.72 7.28 4.46
C LYS A 381 -27.25 8.33 5.48
N LYS A 382 -26.33 9.24 5.12
CA LYS A 382 -25.75 10.26 6.02
C LYS A 382 -25.18 9.69 7.34
N TRP A 383 -24.79 8.42 7.37
CA TRP A 383 -24.19 7.82 8.56
C TRP A 383 -22.81 8.43 8.82
N GLY A 384 -22.56 8.84 10.06
CA GLY A 384 -21.25 9.36 10.47
C GLY A 384 -20.19 8.26 10.44
N ARG A 385 -18.94 8.62 10.10
CA ARG A 385 -17.77 7.73 10.15
C ARG A 385 -17.61 6.94 11.46
N PRO A 386 -17.92 7.50 12.66
CA PRO A 386 -17.86 6.73 13.91
C PRO A 386 -18.77 5.49 13.95
N VAL A 387 -19.91 5.50 13.24
CA VAL A 387 -20.82 4.35 13.18
C VAL A 387 -20.17 3.20 12.41
N PHE A 388 -19.48 3.50 11.32
CA PHE A 388 -18.70 2.49 10.59
C PHE A 388 -17.58 1.92 11.46
N ILE A 389 -16.84 2.78 12.16
CA ILE A 389 -15.80 2.34 13.09
C ILE A 389 -16.41 1.38 14.14
N ALA A 390 -17.53 1.74 14.77
CA ALA A 390 -18.21 0.87 15.74
C ALA A 390 -18.65 -0.48 15.15
N ILE A 391 -19.25 -0.48 13.97
CA ILE A 391 -19.65 -1.73 13.27
C ILE A 391 -18.43 -2.60 12.98
N THR A 392 -17.36 -2.00 12.45
CA THR A 392 -16.13 -2.74 12.11
C THR A 392 -15.43 -3.31 13.35
N LEU A 393 -15.44 -2.59 14.47
CA LEU A 393 -14.93 -3.09 15.75
C LEU A 393 -15.80 -4.22 16.31
N GLY A 394 -17.13 -4.11 16.19
CA GLY A 394 -18.05 -5.18 16.58
C GLY A 394 -17.82 -6.47 15.80
N LEU A 395 -17.65 -6.37 14.48
CA LEU A 395 -17.30 -7.51 13.62
C LEU A 395 -15.93 -8.09 13.97
N MET A 396 -14.95 -7.25 14.30
CA MET A 396 -13.62 -7.69 14.72
C MET A 396 -13.68 -8.49 16.04
N SER A 397 -14.47 -8.04 17.02
CA SER A 397 -14.68 -8.77 18.28
C SER A 397 -15.29 -10.16 18.04
N ILE A 398 -16.24 -10.29 17.10
CA ILE A 398 -16.77 -11.60 16.69
C ILE A 398 -15.65 -12.47 16.11
N GLY A 399 -14.79 -11.89 15.26
CA GLY A 399 -13.61 -12.58 14.74
C GLY A 399 -12.69 -13.09 15.85
N HIS A 400 -12.39 -12.28 16.87
CA HIS A 400 -11.59 -12.71 18.01
C HIS A 400 -12.24 -13.85 18.80
N CYS A 401 -13.57 -13.82 19.00
CA CYS A 401 -14.29 -14.93 19.61
C CYS A 401 -14.19 -16.23 18.79
N VAL A 402 -14.23 -16.14 17.47
CA VAL A 402 -14.04 -17.31 16.57
C VAL A 402 -12.63 -17.87 16.69
N ILE A 403 -11.59 -17.03 16.75
CA ILE A 403 -10.22 -17.53 17.01
C ILE A 403 -10.15 -18.24 18.37
N ALA A 404 -10.72 -17.63 19.41
CA ALA A 404 -10.71 -18.18 20.77
C ALA A 404 -11.44 -19.53 20.88
N SER A 405 -12.41 -19.80 20.01
CA SER A 405 -13.14 -21.09 19.99
C SER A 405 -12.30 -22.28 19.50
N GLY A 406 -11.20 -22.03 18.77
CA GLY A 406 -10.28 -23.07 18.30
C GLY A 406 -10.86 -24.04 17.26
N PHE A 407 -11.98 -23.71 16.60
CA PHE A 407 -12.56 -24.60 15.58
C PHE A 407 -11.65 -24.76 14.35
N PRO A 408 -11.62 -25.95 13.71
CA PRO A 408 -10.88 -26.16 12.47
C PRO A 408 -11.30 -25.15 11.41
N GLY A 409 -10.33 -24.45 10.80
CA GLY A 409 -10.61 -23.43 9.80
C GLY A 409 -10.97 -22.05 10.34
N ALA A 410 -10.98 -21.84 11.67
CA ALA A 410 -11.30 -20.54 12.28
C ALA A 410 -10.47 -19.38 11.70
N LEU A 411 -9.18 -19.60 11.44
CA LEU A 411 -8.30 -18.57 10.86
C LEU A 411 -8.73 -18.15 9.44
N TYR A 412 -9.20 -19.09 8.61
CA TYR A 412 -9.69 -18.75 7.26
C TYR A 412 -10.99 -17.93 7.33
N VAL A 413 -11.89 -18.29 8.24
CA VAL A 413 -13.14 -17.55 8.47
C VAL A 413 -12.84 -16.14 8.95
N VAL A 414 -11.95 -15.99 9.93
CA VAL A 414 -11.60 -14.69 10.53
C VAL A 414 -10.93 -13.75 9.52
N LEU A 415 -10.06 -14.28 8.66
CA LEU A 415 -9.42 -13.51 7.59
C LEU A 415 -10.45 -12.89 6.63
N PHE A 416 -11.55 -13.60 6.34
CA PHE A 416 -12.66 -13.06 5.54
C PHE A 416 -13.40 -11.92 6.25
N TRP A 417 -13.73 -12.08 7.54
CA TRP A 417 -14.42 -11.04 8.32
C TRP A 417 -13.59 -9.77 8.49
N TRP A 418 -12.26 -9.88 8.49
CA TRP A 418 -11.37 -8.73 8.64
C TRP A 418 -11.26 -7.82 7.41
N VAL A 419 -11.74 -8.24 6.24
CA VAL A 419 -11.88 -7.39 5.05
C VAL A 419 -12.61 -6.08 5.38
N PHE A 420 -13.63 -6.17 6.24
CA PHE A 420 -14.48 -5.03 6.58
C PHE A 420 -13.78 -4.01 7.50
N PHE A 421 -12.78 -4.43 8.27
CA PHE A 421 -12.09 -3.58 9.25
C PHE A 421 -11.01 -2.68 8.62
N MET A 422 -10.20 -3.22 7.71
CA MET A 422 -9.06 -2.50 7.12
C MET A 422 -9.46 -1.45 6.08
N GLY A 423 -10.69 -1.52 5.58
CA GLY A 423 -11.17 -0.64 4.53
C GLY A 423 -11.44 0.81 4.94
N HIS A 424 -11.79 1.05 6.20
CA HIS A 424 -12.22 2.38 6.65
C HIS A 424 -11.08 3.21 7.26
N ASN A 425 -10.13 2.58 7.96
CA ASN A 425 -9.03 3.27 8.64
C ASN A 425 -7.91 3.77 7.71
N GLY A 426 -8.05 3.54 6.40
CA GLY A 426 -7.07 3.92 5.39
C GLY A 426 -7.31 5.27 4.71
N ARG A 427 -8.32 6.05 5.11
CA ARG A 427 -8.61 7.36 4.50
C ARG A 427 -8.31 8.53 5.41
#